data_AF-A0A941JTE2-F1
#
_entry.id   AF-A0A941JTE2-F1
#
_cell.length_a   1.000
_cell.length_b   1.000
_cell.length_c   1.000
_cell.angle_alpha   90.00
_cell.angle_beta   90.00
_cell.angle_gamma   90.00
#
_symmetry.space_group_name_H-M   'P 1'
#
loop_
_entity.id
_entity.type
_entity.pdbx_description
1 polymer ?
#
loop_
_entity_poly.entity_id
_entity_poly.type
_entity_poly.pdbx_seq_one_letter_code
_entity_poly.pdbx_strand_id
1 'polypeptide(L)'
;MIYSDKFEPKQHPSTPIVSSKQKGKHKIFIGMSPGVGKTYRMLEEGLQLRQEGFDVVIGLLETHGREETAEKAIGLEQVPLKEVIWQEKSFWEMDTEGIIDRSPQLVLIDELAHTNIPGSEREKRYQDVNYILEFGIDVYSTLNIQHLESLNDLVHKISGVVVRERVPDLLLDHADEVVVIDVTPETLQERLREGKIYAPEKVDGALQNFFQRRNLMALRELALREVADNVEGNGRDDHEKNYCSIQESILVCISTYPSSIKLLRRGARIADHMNGRLFVLFVSNPNHFLSKSEAVYLETCEQICQEFKGKFIKLESQDVVSAITEVAKDVGITQIVLGETRRSRWHLLFKGSIVQHLMRSLPQVDLHIIATERKNP
;
A
#
# COMPACT_ATOMS: atom_id res chain seq x y z
N MET A 1 -40.81 49.98 2.23
CA MET A 1 -39.40 50.21 2.64
C MET A 1 -39.38 50.16 4.16
N ILE A 2 -38.70 49.30 4.91
CA ILE A 2 -37.85 48.11 4.71
C ILE A 2 -38.15 47.25 5.95
N TYR A 3 -38.39 45.94 5.77
CA TYR A 3 -38.60 44.98 6.85
C TYR A 3 -37.26 44.66 7.54
N SER A 4 -37.28 44.57 8.87
CA SER A 4 -36.17 44.11 9.72
C SER A 4 -36.35 42.62 10.00
N ASP A 5 -35.62 41.75 9.29
CA ASP A 5 -35.56 40.32 9.57
C ASP A 5 -34.72 40.03 10.81
N LYS A 6 -35.38 39.51 11.85
CA LYS A 6 -34.73 38.81 12.97
C LYS A 6 -34.47 37.37 12.53
N PHE A 7 -33.19 37.03 12.34
CA PHE A 7 -32.75 35.65 12.18
C PHE A 7 -32.83 34.92 13.54
N GLU A 8 -33.82 34.04 13.70
CA GLU A 8 -33.79 32.98 14.71
C GLU A 8 -32.98 31.79 14.15
N PRO A 9 -31.93 31.30 14.83
CA PRO A 9 -31.24 30.10 14.41
C PRO A 9 -32.10 28.88 14.73
N LYS A 10 -32.45 28.10 13.70
CA LYS A 10 -33.08 26.79 13.84
C LYS A 10 -32.16 25.87 14.65
N GLN A 11 -32.66 25.34 15.76
CA GLN A 11 -32.00 24.29 16.53
C GLN A 11 -31.87 23.04 15.66
N HIS A 12 -30.64 22.69 15.30
CA HIS A 12 -30.30 21.37 14.80
C HIS A 12 -30.48 20.36 15.94
N PRO A 13 -31.04 19.16 15.69
CA PRO A 13 -31.13 18.14 16.72
C PRO A 13 -29.73 17.80 17.21
N SER A 14 -29.55 17.93 18.53
CA SER A 14 -28.32 17.64 19.25
C SER A 14 -27.84 16.24 18.90
N THR A 15 -26.64 16.16 18.33
CA THR A 15 -25.84 14.94 18.22
C THR A 15 -25.87 14.23 19.57
N PRO A 16 -26.23 12.93 19.65
CA PRO A 16 -26.13 12.22 20.91
C PRO A 16 -24.66 12.27 21.35
N ILE A 17 -24.44 12.76 22.57
CA ILE A 17 -23.15 12.68 23.24
C ILE A 17 -22.86 11.19 23.40
N VAL A 18 -22.08 10.63 22.48
CA VAL A 18 -21.59 9.26 22.56
C VAL A 18 -20.73 9.22 23.81
N SER A 19 -21.27 8.62 24.88
CA SER A 19 -20.46 8.20 26.02
C SER A 19 -19.28 7.41 25.47
N SER A 20 -18.06 7.64 25.96
CA SER A 20 -16.82 6.98 25.54
C SER A 20 -16.87 5.46 25.78
N LYS A 21 -17.70 4.75 25.04
CA LYS A 21 -17.63 3.30 24.88
C LYS A 21 -16.31 3.02 24.19
N GLN A 22 -15.56 2.08 24.74
CA GLN A 22 -14.35 1.60 24.11
C GLN A 22 -14.72 1.05 22.73
N LYS A 23 -13.99 1.48 21.70
CA LYS A 23 -14.13 0.95 20.34
C LYS A 23 -13.93 -0.57 20.40
N GLY A 24 -14.71 -1.33 19.62
CA GLY A 24 -14.53 -2.77 19.47
C GLY A 24 -13.15 -3.08 18.90
N LYS A 25 -12.68 -4.30 19.15
CA LYS A 25 -11.39 -4.78 18.68
C LYS A 25 -11.51 -5.43 17.30
N HIS A 26 -10.53 -5.16 16.44
CA HIS A 26 -10.48 -5.74 15.11
C HIS A 26 -9.34 -6.75 14.98
N LYS A 27 -9.71 -8.01 14.68
CA LYS A 27 -8.77 -9.07 14.31
C LYS A 27 -8.88 -9.40 12.83
N ILE A 28 -7.76 -9.40 12.14
CA ILE A 28 -7.69 -9.68 10.69
C ILE A 28 -6.91 -10.98 10.47
N PHE A 29 -7.58 -11.97 9.89
CA PHE A 29 -6.96 -13.18 9.35
C PHE A 29 -6.51 -12.89 7.91
N ILE A 30 -5.20 -12.68 7.73
CA ILE A 30 -4.62 -12.37 6.43
C ILE A 30 -4.00 -13.61 5.79
N GLY A 31 -4.07 -13.73 4.47
CA GLY A 31 -3.47 -14.86 3.76
C GLY A 31 -2.95 -14.48 2.38
N MET A 32 -1.99 -15.25 1.86
CA MET A 32 -1.36 -14.94 0.58
C MET A 32 -2.24 -15.20 -0.65
N SER A 33 -3.32 -15.97 -0.48
CA SER A 33 -4.19 -16.41 -1.58
C SER A 33 -5.55 -16.89 -1.09
N PRO A 34 -6.58 -16.94 -1.95
CA PRO A 34 -7.75 -17.80 -1.74
C PRO A 34 -7.34 -19.25 -1.44
N GLY A 35 -8.09 -19.93 -0.57
CA GLY A 35 -7.89 -21.36 -0.26
C GLY A 35 -6.88 -21.72 0.83
N VAL A 36 -6.15 -20.73 1.39
CA VAL A 36 -5.18 -20.98 2.48
C VAL A 36 -5.87 -21.39 3.80
N GLY A 37 -7.17 -21.07 3.95
CA GLY A 37 -7.98 -21.48 5.11
C GLY A 37 -8.33 -20.36 6.09
N LYS A 38 -8.28 -19.09 5.68
CA LYS A 38 -8.60 -17.92 6.52
C LYS A 38 -9.97 -18.04 7.19
N THR A 39 -11.01 -18.24 6.37
CA THR A 39 -12.40 -18.43 6.83
C THR A 39 -12.53 -19.59 7.80
N TYR A 40 -11.87 -20.72 7.50
CA TYR A 40 -11.90 -21.90 8.36
C TYR A 40 -11.30 -21.61 9.73
N ARG A 41 -10.15 -20.92 9.79
CA ARG A 41 -9.51 -20.52 11.05
C ARG A 41 -10.34 -19.50 11.83
N MET A 42 -10.92 -18.51 11.15
CA MET A 42 -11.82 -17.55 11.76
C MET A 42 -13.04 -18.22 12.41
N LEU A 43 -13.66 -19.18 11.72
CA LEU A 43 -14.79 -19.95 12.24
C LEU A 43 -14.39 -20.87 13.41
N GLU A 44 -13.22 -21.51 13.33
CA GLU A 44 -12.69 -22.36 14.40
C GLU A 44 -12.49 -21.57 15.69
N GLU A 45 -11.90 -20.37 15.60
CA GLU A 45 -11.71 -19.49 16.75
C GLU A 45 -13.05 -18.92 17.26
N GLY A 46 -13.96 -18.50 16.37
CA GLY A 46 -15.29 -18.03 16.76
C GLY A 46 -16.13 -19.10 17.46
N LEU A 47 -16.06 -20.36 17.01
CA LEU A 47 -16.70 -21.49 17.68
C LEU A 47 -16.11 -21.73 19.07
N GLN A 48 -14.79 -21.66 19.21
CA GLN A 48 -14.13 -21.82 20.50
C GLN A 48 -14.60 -20.74 21.50
N LEU A 49 -14.61 -19.47 21.09
CA LEU A 49 -15.10 -18.37 21.93
C LEU A 49 -16.57 -18.55 22.32
N ARG A 50 -17.41 -19.02 21.39
CA ARG A 50 -18.80 -19.35 21.73
C ARG A 50 -18.91 -20.47 22.77
N GLN A 51 -18.07 -21.50 22.69
CA GLN A 51 -18.02 -22.57 23.69
C GLN A 51 -17.55 -22.07 25.06
N GLU A 52 -16.71 -21.04 25.09
CA GLU A 52 -16.28 -20.33 26.29
C GLU A 52 -17.35 -19.36 26.85
N GLY A 53 -18.48 -19.21 26.15
CA GLY A 53 -19.64 -18.44 26.60
C GLY A 53 -19.76 -17.03 26.01
N PHE A 54 -18.92 -16.66 25.05
CA PHE A 54 -19.03 -15.38 24.35
C PHE A 54 -20.20 -15.37 23.35
N ASP A 55 -20.87 -14.23 23.23
CA ASP A 55 -21.91 -14.01 22.21
C ASP A 55 -21.29 -13.74 20.84
N VAL A 56 -21.17 -14.82 20.05
CA VAL A 56 -20.55 -14.80 18.72
C VAL A 56 -21.60 -15.05 17.63
N VAL A 57 -21.64 -14.17 16.65
CA VAL A 57 -22.49 -14.28 15.46
C VAL A 57 -21.67 -14.19 14.17
N ILE A 58 -22.19 -14.75 13.10
CA ILE A 58 -21.67 -14.57 11.75
C ILE A 58 -22.49 -13.45 11.10
N GLY A 59 -21.80 -12.37 10.70
CA GLY A 59 -22.41 -11.28 9.94
C GLY A 59 -22.38 -11.57 8.44
N LEU A 60 -21.27 -12.16 7.97
CA LEU A 60 -21.14 -12.61 6.60
C LEU A 60 -20.18 -13.79 6.51
N LEU A 61 -20.60 -14.83 5.81
CA LEU A 61 -19.76 -15.99 5.50
C LEU A 61 -19.80 -16.29 4.00
N GLU A 62 -18.64 -16.21 3.36
CA GLU A 62 -18.49 -16.60 1.98
C GLU A 62 -18.00 -18.04 1.88
N THR A 63 -18.92 -18.94 1.55
CA THR A 63 -18.61 -20.39 1.49
C THR A 63 -17.99 -20.78 0.15
N HIS A 64 -18.14 -20.00 -0.92
CA HIS A 64 -17.72 -20.35 -2.29
C HIS A 64 -18.12 -21.80 -2.69
N GLY A 65 -19.24 -22.32 -2.17
CA GLY A 65 -19.70 -23.68 -2.43
C GLY A 65 -18.97 -24.80 -1.65
N ARG A 66 -18.23 -24.47 -0.59
CA ARG A 66 -17.51 -25.46 0.25
C ARG A 66 -18.39 -25.99 1.38
N GLU A 67 -18.83 -27.25 1.27
CA GLU A 67 -19.62 -27.94 2.29
C GLU A 67 -18.90 -27.96 3.66
N GLU A 68 -17.60 -28.28 3.71
CA GLU A 68 -16.81 -28.30 4.96
C GLU A 68 -16.81 -26.95 5.71
N THR A 69 -16.88 -25.82 4.97
CA THR A 69 -16.92 -24.49 5.59
C THR A 69 -18.31 -24.18 6.12
N ALA A 70 -19.36 -24.62 5.42
CA ALA A 70 -20.74 -24.51 5.90
C ALA A 70 -20.97 -25.37 7.15
N GLU A 71 -20.39 -26.56 7.22
CA GLU A 71 -20.43 -27.42 8.40
C GLU A 71 -19.78 -26.76 9.62
N LYS A 72 -18.67 -26.04 9.43
CA LYS A 72 -18.00 -25.28 10.51
C LYS A 72 -18.80 -24.06 10.98
N ALA A 73 -19.73 -23.56 10.17
CA ALA A 73 -20.66 -22.53 10.62
C ALA A 73 -21.79 -23.10 11.49
N ILE A 74 -21.99 -24.43 11.52
CA ILE A 74 -23.00 -25.06 12.36
C ILE A 74 -22.69 -24.79 13.83
N GLY A 75 -23.68 -24.26 14.53
CA GLY A 75 -23.55 -23.90 15.93
C GLY A 75 -23.22 -22.42 16.15
N LEU A 76 -22.97 -21.63 15.11
CA LEU A 76 -22.93 -20.17 15.17
C LEU A 76 -24.25 -19.57 14.67
N GLU A 77 -24.74 -18.55 15.36
CA GLU A 77 -25.90 -17.76 14.91
C GLU A 77 -25.48 -16.94 13.69
N GLN A 78 -26.32 -16.88 12.65
CA GLN A 78 -26.06 -16.08 11.45
C GLN A 78 -27.08 -14.94 11.38
N VAL A 79 -26.58 -13.72 11.24
CA VAL A 79 -27.44 -12.57 10.96
C VAL A 79 -27.93 -12.70 9.50
N PRO A 80 -29.25 -12.60 9.23
CA PRO A 80 -29.76 -12.67 7.87
C PRO A 80 -29.14 -11.61 6.96
N LEU A 81 -28.82 -12.00 5.73
CA LEU A 81 -28.34 -11.05 4.73
C LEU A 81 -29.47 -10.10 4.30
N LYS A 82 -29.07 -8.88 3.96
CA LYS A 82 -29.97 -7.85 3.44
C LYS A 82 -30.06 -7.95 1.93
N GLU A 83 -31.29 -7.99 1.41
CA GLU A 83 -31.53 -7.91 -0.03
C GLU A 83 -31.32 -6.47 -0.51
N VAL A 84 -30.49 -6.31 -1.55
CA VAL A 84 -30.21 -5.03 -2.21
C VAL A 84 -30.58 -5.16 -3.69
N ILE A 85 -31.47 -4.28 -4.16
CA ILE A 85 -31.91 -4.27 -5.55
C ILE A 85 -31.08 -3.27 -6.34
N TRP A 86 -30.38 -3.74 -7.36
CA TRP A 86 -29.59 -2.90 -8.25
C TRP A 86 -29.79 -3.34 -9.71
N GLN A 87 -30.10 -2.38 -10.59
CA GLN A 87 -30.40 -2.64 -12.01
C GLN A 87 -31.41 -3.79 -12.24
N GLU A 88 -32.53 -3.76 -11.49
CA GLU A 88 -33.61 -4.78 -11.54
C GLU A 88 -33.19 -6.21 -11.15
N LYS A 89 -32.00 -6.38 -10.55
CA LYS A 89 -31.52 -7.64 -10.00
C LYS A 89 -31.40 -7.54 -8.48
N SER A 90 -31.77 -8.63 -7.81
CA SER A 90 -31.58 -8.79 -6.37
C SER A 90 -30.20 -9.35 -6.08
N PHE A 91 -29.51 -8.71 -5.14
CA PHE A 91 -28.24 -9.14 -4.56
C PHE A 91 -28.39 -9.28 -3.05
N TRP A 92 -27.50 -10.05 -2.43
CA TRP A 92 -27.45 -10.21 -0.98
C TRP A 92 -26.18 -9.57 -0.44
N GLU A 93 -26.32 -8.74 0.59
CA GLU A 93 -25.21 -8.10 1.28
C GLU A 93 -25.31 -8.31 2.79
N MET A 94 -24.20 -8.05 3.48
CA MET A 94 -24.18 -8.05 4.94
C MET A 94 -25.16 -7.01 5.49
N ASP A 95 -25.99 -7.40 6.46
CA ASP A 95 -26.88 -6.48 7.15
C ASP A 95 -26.17 -5.80 8.33
N THR A 96 -25.42 -4.73 8.04
CA THR A 96 -24.66 -4.00 9.06
C THR A 96 -25.55 -3.47 10.19
N GLU A 97 -26.72 -2.92 9.85
CA GLU A 97 -27.64 -2.38 10.85
C GLU A 97 -28.28 -3.52 11.66
N GLY A 98 -28.63 -4.63 11.01
CA GLY A 98 -29.08 -5.85 11.71
C GLY A 98 -28.05 -6.41 12.69
N ILE A 99 -26.76 -6.36 12.37
CA ILE A 99 -25.67 -6.75 13.29
C ILE A 99 -25.61 -5.81 14.49
N ILE A 100 -25.71 -4.50 14.26
CA ILE A 100 -25.64 -3.49 15.33
C ILE A 100 -26.85 -3.59 16.26
N ASP A 101 -28.05 -3.74 15.70
CA ASP A 101 -29.29 -3.93 16.47
C ASP A 101 -29.25 -5.22 17.31
N ARG A 102 -28.62 -6.28 16.78
CA ARG A 102 -28.38 -7.54 17.51
C ARG A 102 -27.33 -7.38 18.62
N SER A 103 -26.42 -6.41 18.49
CA SER A 103 -25.38 -6.06 19.48
C SER A 103 -24.61 -7.26 20.06
N PRO A 104 -24.03 -8.15 19.22
CA PRO A 104 -23.22 -9.27 19.70
C PRO A 104 -21.92 -8.80 20.36
N GLN A 105 -21.25 -9.67 21.11
CA GLN A 105 -19.89 -9.37 21.59
C GLN A 105 -18.86 -9.45 20.46
N LEU A 106 -19.02 -10.42 19.55
CA LEU A 106 -18.15 -10.65 18.41
C LEU A 106 -18.96 -10.96 17.15
N VAL A 107 -18.61 -10.33 16.03
CA VAL A 107 -19.10 -10.68 14.71
C VAL A 107 -17.99 -11.19 13.79
N LEU A 108 -18.26 -12.27 13.05
CA LEU A 108 -17.36 -12.83 12.04
C LEU A 108 -17.78 -12.34 10.64
N ILE A 109 -16.85 -11.75 9.89
CA ILE A 109 -17.12 -11.10 8.59
C ILE A 109 -16.07 -11.49 7.55
N ASP A 110 -16.45 -12.26 6.54
CA ASP A 110 -15.55 -12.64 5.45
C ASP A 110 -15.37 -11.53 4.39
N GLU A 111 -14.32 -11.65 3.57
CA GLU A 111 -14.05 -10.81 2.40
C GLU A 111 -14.02 -9.30 2.69
N LEU A 112 -13.11 -8.86 3.56
CA LEU A 112 -12.97 -7.46 3.97
C LEU A 112 -12.74 -6.47 2.80
N ALA A 113 -12.21 -6.94 1.68
CA ALA A 113 -11.92 -6.14 0.49
C ALA A 113 -13.10 -5.91 -0.45
N HIS A 114 -14.23 -6.58 -0.21
CA HIS A 114 -15.38 -6.55 -1.09
C HIS A 114 -15.90 -5.13 -1.31
N THR A 115 -16.29 -4.86 -2.55
CA THR A 115 -17.00 -3.65 -2.93
C THR A 115 -18.49 -3.88 -2.85
N ASN A 116 -19.16 -3.17 -1.94
CA ASN A 116 -20.58 -3.33 -1.73
C ASN A 116 -21.37 -2.97 -2.99
N ILE A 117 -22.52 -3.62 -3.16
CA ILE A 117 -23.42 -3.32 -4.29
C ILE A 117 -23.79 -1.83 -4.31
N PRO A 118 -23.78 -1.15 -5.49
CA PRO A 118 -24.14 0.25 -5.55
C PRO A 118 -25.58 0.50 -5.07
N GLY A 119 -25.75 1.45 -4.17
CA GLY A 119 -27.00 1.69 -3.43
C GLY A 119 -26.92 1.29 -1.96
N SER A 120 -25.88 0.55 -1.55
CA SER A 120 -25.52 0.39 -0.14
C SER A 120 -25.06 1.71 0.48
N GLU A 121 -25.25 1.84 1.80
CA GLU A 121 -24.89 3.07 2.54
C GLU A 121 -23.38 3.35 2.54
N ARG A 122 -22.58 2.30 2.47
CA ARG A 122 -21.11 2.34 2.43
C ARG A 122 -20.62 1.61 1.18
N GLU A 123 -19.57 2.13 0.56
CA GLU A 123 -19.04 1.60 -0.72
C GLU A 123 -18.24 0.31 -0.52
N LYS A 124 -17.61 0.16 0.65
CA LYS A 124 -16.66 -0.92 0.93
C LYS A 124 -17.00 -1.63 2.22
N ARG A 125 -16.83 -2.95 2.24
CA ARG A 125 -17.10 -3.75 3.43
C ARG A 125 -16.24 -3.37 4.64
N TYR A 126 -14.99 -2.97 4.44
CA TYR A 126 -14.16 -2.46 5.53
C TYR A 126 -14.74 -1.21 6.20
N GLN A 127 -15.54 -0.41 5.48
CA GLN A 127 -16.23 0.75 6.06
C GLN A 127 -17.40 0.30 6.94
N ASP A 128 -18.11 -0.77 6.57
CA ASP A 128 -19.11 -1.39 7.44
C ASP A 128 -18.47 -1.94 8.72
N VAL A 129 -17.34 -2.64 8.57
CA VAL A 129 -16.56 -3.16 9.71
C VAL A 129 -16.13 -2.02 10.65
N ASN A 130 -15.58 -0.93 10.09
CA ASN A 130 -15.21 0.24 10.88
C ASN A 130 -16.40 0.83 11.65
N TYR A 131 -17.57 0.88 11.02
CA TYR A 131 -18.79 1.35 11.66
C TYR A 131 -19.24 0.41 12.78
N ILE A 132 -19.23 -0.91 12.57
CA ILE A 132 -19.56 -1.89 13.62
C ILE A 132 -18.64 -1.74 14.84
N LEU A 133 -17.33 -1.55 14.61
CA LEU A 133 -16.34 -1.34 15.67
C LEU A 133 -16.64 -0.08 16.50
N GLU A 134 -17.18 0.98 15.89
CA GLU A 134 -17.57 2.22 16.60
C GLU A 134 -18.70 1.98 17.62
N PHE A 135 -19.52 0.95 17.43
CA PHE A 135 -20.58 0.56 18.38
C PHE A 135 -20.06 -0.32 19.54
N GLY A 136 -18.76 -0.64 19.55
CA GLY A 136 -18.13 -1.44 20.61
C GLY A 136 -18.26 -2.95 20.41
N ILE A 137 -18.57 -3.39 19.18
CA ILE A 137 -18.67 -4.82 18.80
C ILE A 137 -17.32 -5.25 18.25
N ASP A 138 -16.76 -6.35 18.76
CA ASP A 138 -15.51 -6.89 18.24
C ASP A 138 -15.75 -7.52 16.86
N VAL A 139 -14.77 -7.41 15.95
CA VAL A 139 -14.87 -7.94 14.59
C VAL A 139 -13.69 -8.84 14.29
N TYR A 140 -13.99 -10.06 13.85
CA TYR A 140 -13.03 -10.95 13.20
C TYR A 140 -13.29 -10.93 11.71
N SER A 141 -12.26 -10.74 10.91
CA SER A 141 -12.42 -10.63 9.46
C SER A 141 -11.33 -11.33 8.67
N THR A 142 -11.59 -11.63 7.39
CA THR A 142 -10.57 -12.20 6.51
C THR A 142 -10.19 -11.29 5.34
N LEU A 143 -8.90 -11.31 4.99
CA LEU A 143 -8.32 -10.50 3.93
C LEU A 143 -7.26 -11.30 3.16
N ASN A 144 -7.22 -11.17 1.83
CA ASN A 144 -6.05 -11.62 1.07
C ASN A 144 -5.11 -10.44 0.83
N ILE A 145 -3.81 -10.70 0.90
CA ILE A 145 -2.75 -9.69 0.73
C ILE A 145 -2.82 -8.97 -0.63
N GLN A 146 -3.36 -9.65 -1.64
CA GLN A 146 -3.53 -9.13 -3.00
C GLN A 146 -4.45 -7.90 -3.11
N HIS A 147 -5.29 -7.67 -2.09
CA HIS A 147 -6.22 -6.57 -2.05
C HIS A 147 -5.63 -5.31 -1.41
N LEU A 148 -4.43 -5.36 -0.83
CA LEU A 148 -3.77 -4.16 -0.35
C LEU A 148 -3.41 -3.23 -1.52
N GLU A 149 -3.64 -1.94 -1.34
CA GLU A 149 -3.38 -0.93 -2.36
C GLU A 149 -1.90 -0.87 -2.74
N SER A 150 -1.00 -0.84 -1.75
CA SER A 150 0.45 -0.74 -1.99
C SER A 150 1.02 -1.94 -2.77
N LEU A 151 0.38 -3.11 -2.67
CA LEU A 151 0.88 -4.36 -3.24
C LEU A 151 0.28 -4.70 -4.61
N ASN A 152 -0.66 -3.88 -5.11
CA ASN A 152 -1.42 -4.19 -6.33
C ASN A 152 -0.52 -4.40 -7.57
N ASP A 153 0.41 -3.48 -7.80
CA ASP A 153 1.30 -3.53 -8.97
C ASP A 153 2.27 -4.71 -8.89
N LEU A 154 2.76 -5.01 -7.70
CA LEU A 154 3.65 -6.14 -7.46
C LEU A 154 2.92 -7.48 -7.66
N VAL A 155 1.69 -7.59 -7.14
CA VAL A 155 0.83 -8.77 -7.32
C VAL A 155 0.50 -8.97 -8.80
N HIS A 156 0.19 -7.89 -9.54
CA HIS A 156 -0.03 -7.97 -10.98
C HIS A 156 1.23 -8.41 -11.73
N LYS A 157 2.42 -7.91 -11.36
CA LYS A 157 3.70 -8.34 -11.94
C LYS A 157 4.01 -9.81 -11.67
N ILE A 158 3.66 -10.32 -10.49
CA ILE A 158 3.89 -11.71 -10.09
C ILE A 158 2.89 -12.65 -10.79
N SER A 159 1.60 -12.34 -10.71
CA SER A 159 0.52 -13.27 -11.07
C SER A 159 -0.10 -13.03 -12.45
N GLY A 160 0.09 -11.84 -13.03
CA GLY A 160 -0.60 -11.39 -14.24
C GLY A 160 -2.09 -11.05 -14.02
N VAL A 161 -2.59 -11.14 -12.79
CA VAL A 161 -3.99 -10.90 -12.45
C VAL A 161 -4.17 -9.45 -11.97
N VAL A 162 -5.14 -8.75 -12.56
CA VAL A 162 -5.53 -7.40 -12.13
C VAL A 162 -6.55 -7.51 -11.01
N VAL A 163 -6.16 -7.08 -9.81
CA VAL A 163 -7.06 -7.04 -8.64
C VAL A 163 -7.80 -5.70 -8.61
N ARG A 164 -9.13 -5.76 -8.77
CA ARG A 164 -10.00 -4.58 -8.82
C ARG A 164 -10.45 -4.11 -7.44
N GLU A 165 -10.71 -5.07 -6.57
CA GLU A 165 -11.12 -4.80 -5.19
C GLU A 165 -9.91 -4.54 -4.32
N ARG A 166 -9.88 -3.36 -3.72
CA ARG A 166 -8.73 -2.82 -3.00
C ARG A 166 -9.14 -2.30 -1.63
N VAL A 167 -8.22 -2.40 -0.69
CA VAL A 167 -8.32 -1.81 0.65
C VAL A 167 -7.07 -0.99 0.95
N PRO A 168 -7.22 0.14 1.65
CA PRO A 168 -6.09 0.90 2.15
C PRO A 168 -5.28 0.05 3.12
N ASP A 169 -3.97 0.12 3.01
CA ASP A 169 -3.08 -0.65 3.87
C ASP A 169 -3.27 -0.29 5.35
N LEU A 170 -3.61 0.98 5.63
CA LEU A 170 -3.89 1.55 6.96
C LEU A 170 -4.90 0.72 7.78
N LEU A 171 -5.74 -0.08 7.12
CA LEU A 171 -6.64 -1.02 7.78
C LEU A 171 -5.90 -2.06 8.63
N LEU A 172 -4.73 -2.53 8.17
CA LEU A 172 -3.88 -3.45 8.93
C LEU A 172 -3.20 -2.73 10.10
N ASP A 173 -2.81 -1.48 9.92
CA ASP A 173 -2.16 -0.68 10.97
C ASP A 173 -3.07 -0.39 12.16
N HIS A 174 -4.36 -0.27 11.91
CA HIS A 174 -5.35 0.02 12.93
C HIS A 174 -6.01 -1.22 13.53
N ALA A 175 -5.70 -2.41 13.03
CA ALA A 175 -6.19 -3.66 13.60
C ALA A 175 -5.48 -3.96 14.93
N ASP A 176 -6.24 -4.40 15.92
CA ASP A 176 -5.70 -4.81 17.22
C ASP A 176 -4.86 -6.10 17.11
N GLU A 177 -5.20 -6.97 16.16
CA GLU A 177 -4.48 -8.21 15.91
C GLU A 177 -4.50 -8.58 14.42
N VAL A 178 -3.33 -8.92 13.86
CA VAL A 178 -3.20 -9.44 12.49
C VAL A 178 -2.59 -10.83 12.55
N VAL A 179 -3.31 -11.84 12.04
CA VAL A 179 -2.89 -13.24 12.05
C VAL A 179 -2.65 -13.73 10.64
N VAL A 180 -1.43 -14.20 10.36
CA VAL A 180 -1.08 -14.77 9.06
C VAL A 180 -1.50 -16.23 8.97
N ILE A 181 -2.35 -16.52 7.99
CA ILE A 181 -2.75 -17.87 7.62
C ILE A 181 -1.95 -18.30 6.40
N ASP A 182 -0.99 -19.16 6.65
CA ASP A 182 -0.04 -19.65 5.65
C ASP A 182 -0.18 -21.16 5.43
N VAL A 183 0.02 -21.57 4.19
CA VAL A 183 0.08 -22.98 3.76
C VAL A 183 1.16 -23.11 2.69
N THR A 184 1.69 -24.32 2.51
CA THR A 184 2.66 -24.51 1.42
C THR A 184 1.95 -24.36 0.06
N PRO A 185 2.62 -23.83 -0.97
CA PRO A 185 2.09 -23.79 -2.33
C PRO A 185 1.69 -25.16 -2.87
N GLU A 186 2.39 -26.22 -2.47
CA GLU A 186 2.05 -27.60 -2.83
C GLU A 186 0.67 -27.98 -2.28
N THR A 187 0.41 -27.71 -0.99
CA THR A 187 -0.89 -27.95 -0.36
C THR A 187 -1.99 -27.11 -1.01
N LEU A 188 -1.69 -25.87 -1.40
CA LEU A 188 -2.67 -25.02 -2.05
C LEU A 188 -3.03 -25.51 -3.46
N GLN A 189 -2.04 -25.97 -4.22
CA GLN A 189 -2.27 -26.59 -5.52
C GLN A 189 -3.04 -27.90 -5.41
N GLU A 190 -2.77 -28.71 -4.39
CA GLU A 190 -3.53 -29.93 -4.10
C GLU A 190 -4.99 -29.60 -3.80
N ARG A 191 -5.26 -28.67 -2.89
CA ARG A 191 -6.62 -28.19 -2.59
C ARG A 191 -7.34 -27.66 -3.83
N LEU A 192 -6.62 -26.96 -4.71
CA LEU A 192 -7.18 -26.49 -5.97
C LEU A 192 -7.56 -27.66 -6.89
N ARG A 193 -6.70 -28.69 -7.02
CA ARG A 193 -6.97 -29.91 -7.82
C ARG A 193 -8.14 -30.72 -7.26
N GLU A 194 -8.30 -30.73 -5.95
CA GLU A 194 -9.43 -31.36 -5.27
C GLU A 194 -10.74 -30.57 -5.42
N GLY A 195 -10.74 -29.42 -6.10
CA GLY A 195 -11.92 -28.57 -6.28
C GLY A 195 -12.33 -27.81 -5.02
N LYS A 196 -11.47 -27.75 -4.00
CA LYS A 196 -11.77 -27.08 -2.71
C LYS A 196 -11.62 -25.56 -2.75
N ILE A 197 -11.15 -24.99 -3.88
CA ILE A 197 -10.90 -23.55 -4.02
C ILE A 197 -11.72 -22.96 -5.17
N TYR A 198 -11.74 -23.63 -6.32
CA TYR A 198 -12.52 -23.23 -7.49
C TYR A 198 -13.28 -24.42 -8.06
N ALA A 199 -14.36 -24.10 -8.79
CA ALA A 199 -15.08 -25.09 -9.59
C ALA A 199 -14.13 -25.80 -10.57
N PRO A 200 -14.32 -27.11 -10.85
CA PRO A 200 -13.40 -27.93 -11.64
C PRO A 200 -13.01 -27.31 -12.98
N GLU A 201 -13.96 -26.63 -13.64
CA GLU A 201 -13.77 -25.99 -14.95
C GLU A 201 -12.72 -24.86 -14.95
N LYS A 202 -12.49 -24.23 -13.79
CA LYS A 202 -11.54 -23.11 -13.64
C LYS A 202 -10.18 -23.55 -13.07
N VAL A 203 -10.05 -24.82 -12.66
CA VAL A 203 -8.85 -25.34 -11.98
C VAL A 203 -7.61 -25.28 -12.88
N ASP A 204 -7.69 -25.80 -14.10
CA ASP A 204 -6.54 -25.86 -15.00
C ASP A 204 -6.03 -24.46 -15.39
N GLY A 205 -6.96 -23.54 -15.69
CA GLY A 205 -6.63 -22.15 -15.98
C GLY A 205 -6.02 -21.43 -14.77
N ALA A 206 -6.50 -21.71 -13.56
CA ALA A 206 -5.95 -21.14 -12.33
C ALA A 206 -4.54 -21.69 -12.02
N LEU A 207 -4.30 -22.99 -12.19
CA LEU A 207 -2.99 -23.64 -12.02
C LEU A 207 -1.94 -23.11 -13.01
N GLN A 208 -2.35 -22.82 -14.24
CA GLN A 208 -1.47 -22.27 -15.27
C GLN A 208 -1.18 -20.78 -15.10
N ASN A 209 -1.89 -20.06 -14.23
CA ASN A 209 -1.71 -18.61 -14.03
C ASN A 209 -1.37 -18.28 -12.57
N PHE A 210 -2.37 -17.89 -11.78
CA PHE A 210 -2.19 -17.40 -10.42
C PHE A 210 -1.57 -18.46 -9.48
N PHE A 211 -1.99 -19.73 -9.60
CA PHE A 211 -1.58 -20.83 -8.71
C PHE A 211 -0.30 -21.55 -9.15
N GLN A 212 0.51 -20.94 -10.03
CA GLN A 212 1.85 -21.44 -10.29
C GLN A 212 2.70 -21.37 -9.02
N ARG A 213 3.53 -22.41 -8.78
CA ARG A 213 4.37 -22.51 -7.59
C ARG A 213 5.25 -21.27 -7.37
N ARG A 214 5.82 -20.72 -8.44
CA ARG A 214 6.62 -19.48 -8.41
C ARG A 214 5.82 -18.30 -7.85
N ASN A 215 4.60 -18.14 -8.33
CA ASN A 215 3.75 -17.01 -7.98
C ASN A 215 3.29 -17.13 -6.52
N LEU A 216 2.88 -18.32 -6.10
CA LEU A 216 2.49 -18.60 -4.71
C LEU A 216 3.65 -18.43 -3.72
N MET A 217 4.88 -18.80 -4.10
CA MET A 217 6.08 -18.55 -3.29
C MET A 217 6.32 -17.05 -3.09
N ALA A 218 6.24 -16.26 -4.17
CA ALA A 218 6.41 -14.82 -4.11
C ALA A 218 5.29 -14.13 -3.29
N LEU A 219 4.03 -14.55 -3.46
CA LEU A 219 2.90 -14.04 -2.68
C LEU A 219 3.03 -14.41 -1.20
N ARG A 220 3.55 -15.60 -0.88
CA ARG A 220 3.82 -16.02 0.50
C ARG A 220 4.90 -15.16 1.16
N GLU A 221 6.00 -14.92 0.47
CA GLU A 221 7.05 -14.01 0.94
C GLU A 221 6.50 -12.61 1.18
N LEU A 222 5.72 -12.09 0.24
CA LEU A 222 5.06 -10.79 0.33
C LEU A 222 4.09 -10.70 1.52
N ALA A 223 3.25 -11.73 1.76
CA ALA A 223 2.34 -11.76 2.90
C ALA A 223 3.05 -11.82 4.25
N LEU A 224 4.10 -12.63 4.36
CA LEU A 224 4.89 -12.74 5.59
C LEU A 224 5.63 -11.42 5.89
N ARG A 225 6.16 -10.77 4.85
CA ARG A 225 6.86 -9.50 4.98
C ARG A 225 5.94 -8.37 5.42
N GLU A 226 4.78 -8.22 4.78
CA GLU A 226 3.84 -7.13 5.11
C GLU A 226 3.41 -7.18 6.58
N VAL A 227 3.17 -8.38 7.09
CA VAL A 227 2.75 -8.54 8.49
C VAL A 227 3.91 -8.32 9.45
N ALA A 228 5.13 -8.71 9.08
CA ALA A 228 6.31 -8.38 9.87
C ALA A 228 6.51 -6.86 9.99
N ASP A 229 6.37 -6.13 8.88
CA ASP A 229 6.49 -4.68 8.84
C ASP A 229 5.38 -4.00 9.70
N ASN A 230 4.16 -4.55 9.71
CA ASN A 230 3.06 -4.07 10.54
C ASN A 230 3.27 -4.30 12.06
N VAL A 231 3.79 -5.47 12.46
CA VAL A 231 4.05 -5.80 13.88
C VAL A 231 5.13 -4.89 14.49
N GLU A 232 6.12 -4.46 13.70
CA GLU A 232 7.14 -3.50 14.13
C GLU A 232 6.60 -2.06 14.28
N GLY A 233 5.47 -1.75 13.64
CA GLY A 233 4.82 -0.43 13.61
C GLY A 233 3.99 -0.06 14.83
N ASN A 234 3.79 -0.95 15.81
CA ASN A 234 2.96 -0.69 17.00
C ASN A 234 3.70 -0.02 18.17
N GLY A 235 4.89 0.57 17.93
CA GLY A 235 5.74 1.12 18.98
C GLY A 235 6.36 2.50 18.73
N ARG A 236 6.03 3.21 17.65
CA ARG A 236 6.58 4.55 17.39
C ARG A 236 5.55 5.50 16.79
N ASP A 237 5.69 6.76 17.20
CA ASP A 237 4.82 7.90 16.97
C ASP A 237 4.21 8.03 15.57
N ASP A 238 3.08 8.75 15.55
CA ASP A 238 2.14 9.08 14.48
C ASP A 238 2.73 9.92 13.30
N HIS A 239 3.95 9.63 12.88
CA HIS A 239 4.55 10.20 11.68
C HIS A 239 5.34 9.13 10.91
N GLU A 240 4.91 8.91 9.66
CA GLU A 240 5.61 8.14 8.61
C GLU A 240 5.62 6.61 8.75
N LYS A 241 4.43 5.98 8.69
CA LYS A 241 4.35 4.60 8.20
C LYS A 241 4.35 4.61 6.67
N ASN A 242 5.55 4.57 6.10
CA ASN A 242 5.74 4.36 4.66
C ASN A 242 5.42 2.90 4.33
N TYR A 243 4.17 2.65 3.95
CA TYR A 243 3.78 1.42 3.26
C TYR A 243 4.63 1.23 2.01
N CYS A 244 5.28 0.08 1.94
CA CYS A 244 5.99 -0.51 0.81
C CYS A 244 6.41 0.47 -0.31
N SER A 245 7.60 1.05 -0.20
CA SER A 245 8.36 1.45 -1.39
C SER A 245 9.54 0.52 -1.53
N ILE A 246 9.67 -0.12 -2.69
CA ILE A 246 10.95 -0.60 -3.23
C ILE A 246 12.03 0.37 -2.74
N GLN A 247 13.00 -0.09 -1.93
CA GLN A 247 13.92 0.80 -1.21
C GLN A 247 14.38 1.96 -2.10
N GLU A 248 13.79 3.13 -1.89
CA GLU A 248 13.90 4.26 -2.81
C GLU A 248 15.39 4.55 -2.96
N SER A 249 15.86 4.71 -4.18
CA SER A 249 17.27 4.90 -4.45
C SER A 249 17.41 6.22 -5.19
N ILE A 250 17.85 7.24 -4.46
CA ILE A 250 17.87 8.63 -4.89
C ILE A 250 19.25 8.92 -5.47
N LEU A 251 19.31 9.34 -6.73
CA LEU A 251 20.52 9.79 -7.40
C LEU A 251 20.57 11.31 -7.49
N VAL A 252 21.49 11.94 -6.78
CA VAL A 252 21.74 13.38 -6.89
C VAL A 252 22.87 13.63 -7.88
N CYS A 253 22.57 14.26 -9.01
CA CYS A 253 23.60 14.62 -9.98
C CYS A 253 24.18 15.98 -9.64
N ILE A 254 25.46 15.99 -9.27
CA ILE A 254 26.18 17.22 -8.91
C ILE A 254 27.14 17.66 -10.02
N SER A 255 27.48 18.95 -9.98
CA SER A 255 28.42 19.60 -10.89
C SER A 255 29.42 20.45 -10.10
N THR A 256 30.41 21.04 -10.75
CA THR A 256 31.43 21.86 -10.07
C THR A 256 30.93 23.23 -9.59
N TYR A 257 29.63 23.51 -9.67
CA TYR A 257 29.05 24.78 -9.22
C TYR A 257 28.73 24.80 -7.71
N PRO A 258 28.81 25.98 -7.05
CA PRO A 258 28.48 26.12 -5.62
C PRO A 258 27.04 25.73 -5.24
N SER A 259 26.11 25.75 -6.21
CA SER A 259 24.73 25.33 -6.01
C SER A 259 24.57 23.83 -5.76
N SER A 260 25.58 23.02 -6.09
CA SER A 260 25.57 21.56 -5.90
C SER A 260 25.49 21.16 -4.43
N ILE A 261 26.02 21.96 -3.49
CA ILE A 261 25.92 21.68 -2.05
C ILE A 261 24.45 21.80 -1.57
N LYS A 262 23.74 22.84 -2.04
CA LYS A 262 22.30 22.99 -1.74
C LYS A 262 21.48 21.86 -2.35
N LEU A 263 21.84 21.43 -3.57
CA LEU A 263 21.21 20.32 -4.26
C LEU A 263 21.41 19.00 -3.49
N LEU A 264 22.65 18.72 -3.09
CA LEU A 264 23.03 17.56 -2.29
C LEU A 264 22.26 17.50 -0.97
N ARG A 265 22.22 18.60 -0.21
CA ARG A 265 21.44 18.65 1.04
C ARG A 265 19.94 18.44 0.83
N ARG A 266 19.38 18.96 -0.27
CA ARG A 266 17.95 18.74 -0.59
C ARG A 266 17.70 17.29 -1.02
N GLY A 267 18.54 16.73 -1.88
CA GLY A 267 18.44 15.33 -2.28
C GLY A 267 18.64 14.36 -1.10
N ALA A 268 19.53 14.69 -0.17
CA ALA A 268 19.71 13.93 1.06
C ALA A 268 18.45 13.96 1.95
N ARG A 269 17.78 15.11 2.07
CA ARG A 269 16.49 15.20 2.80
C ARG A 269 15.39 14.40 2.12
N ILE A 270 15.35 14.40 0.79
CA ILE A 270 14.40 13.57 0.03
C ILE A 270 14.67 12.09 0.32
N ALA A 271 15.94 11.67 0.27
CA ALA A 271 16.33 10.31 0.60
C ALA A 271 15.97 9.93 2.05
N ASP A 272 16.21 10.81 3.01
CA ASP A 272 15.89 10.61 4.42
C ASP A 272 14.37 10.47 4.65
N HIS A 273 13.57 11.36 4.06
CA HIS A 273 12.10 11.33 4.13
C HIS A 273 11.48 10.09 3.49
N MET A 274 12.11 9.55 2.44
CA MET A 274 11.68 8.32 1.76
C MET A 274 12.32 7.05 2.35
N ASN A 275 13.09 7.16 3.44
CA ASN A 275 13.90 6.07 4.00
C ASN A 275 14.75 5.33 2.94
N GLY A 276 15.25 6.10 1.95
CA GLY A 276 15.91 5.63 0.75
C GLY A 276 17.44 5.72 0.78
N ARG A 277 18.10 5.00 -0.14
CA ARG A 277 19.55 5.04 -0.32
C ARG A 277 19.95 6.28 -1.12
N LEU A 278 20.91 7.04 -0.59
CA LEU A 278 21.45 8.22 -1.26
C LEU A 278 22.66 7.85 -2.13
N PHE A 279 22.59 8.20 -3.41
CA PHE A 279 23.70 8.13 -4.35
C PHE A 279 24.00 9.53 -4.88
N VAL A 280 25.28 9.86 -5.01
CA VAL A 280 25.72 11.14 -5.55
C VAL A 280 26.59 10.87 -6.76
N LEU A 281 26.20 11.40 -7.91
CA LEU A 281 26.93 11.21 -9.16
C LEU A 281 27.60 12.51 -9.59
N PHE A 282 28.91 12.43 -9.79
CA PHE A 282 29.70 13.45 -10.47
C PHE A 282 30.25 12.88 -11.79
N VAL A 283 29.94 13.56 -12.90
CA VAL A 283 30.47 13.22 -14.22
C VAL A 283 31.53 14.24 -14.62
N SER A 284 32.80 13.82 -14.64
CA SER A 284 33.91 14.61 -15.16
C SER A 284 34.01 14.51 -16.68
N ASN A 285 34.20 15.66 -17.33
CA ASN A 285 34.49 15.69 -18.76
C ASN A 285 36.00 15.45 -18.97
N PRO A 286 36.40 14.46 -19.79
CA PRO A 286 37.82 14.14 -20.00
C PRO A 286 38.62 15.30 -20.61
N ASN A 287 37.97 16.27 -21.26
CA ASN A 287 38.61 17.44 -21.86
C ASN A 287 38.71 18.65 -20.91
N HIS A 288 38.23 18.53 -19.66
CA HIS A 288 38.21 19.62 -18.70
C HIS A 288 38.96 19.24 -17.41
N PHE A 289 40.14 19.82 -17.22
CA PHE A 289 40.89 19.67 -15.98
C PHE A 289 40.25 20.51 -14.87
N LEU A 290 40.00 19.88 -13.72
CA LEU A 290 39.46 20.55 -12.55
C LEU A 290 40.45 21.59 -12.02
N SER A 291 39.97 22.81 -11.80
CA SER A 291 40.74 23.81 -11.06
C SER A 291 40.89 23.40 -9.59
N LYS A 292 41.89 23.96 -8.90
CA LYS A 292 42.10 23.70 -7.46
C LYS A 292 40.85 24.02 -6.62
N SER A 293 40.12 25.06 -6.98
CA SER A 293 38.85 25.40 -6.33
C SER A 293 37.77 24.34 -6.55
N GLU A 294 37.64 23.80 -7.76
CA GLU A 294 36.63 22.78 -8.07
C GLU A 294 36.94 21.44 -7.41
N ALA A 295 38.22 21.08 -7.29
CA ALA A 295 38.65 19.89 -6.56
C ALA A 295 38.25 19.96 -5.08
N VAL A 296 38.51 21.08 -4.41
CA VAL A 296 38.11 21.32 -3.01
C VAL A 296 36.58 21.26 -2.84
N TYR A 297 35.83 21.78 -3.82
CA TYR A 297 34.36 21.68 -3.79
C TYR A 297 33.85 20.25 -3.91
N LEU A 298 34.49 19.41 -4.73
CA LEU A 298 34.12 18.00 -4.86
C LEU A 298 34.44 17.22 -3.58
N GLU A 299 35.60 17.46 -2.97
CA GLU A 299 35.95 16.88 -1.65
C GLU A 299 34.91 17.26 -0.59
N THR A 300 34.46 18.51 -0.58
CA THR A 300 33.38 18.96 0.32
C THR A 300 32.07 18.22 0.06
N CYS A 301 31.72 17.99 -1.21
CA CYS A 301 30.49 17.24 -1.55
C CYS A 301 30.60 15.77 -1.17
N GLU A 302 31.79 15.18 -1.27
CA GLU A 302 32.06 13.81 -0.84
C GLU A 302 31.95 13.66 0.68
N GLN A 303 32.49 14.60 1.44
CA GLN A 303 32.33 14.65 2.91
C GLN A 303 30.85 14.74 3.30
N ILE A 304 30.09 15.65 2.70
CA ILE A 304 28.66 15.79 2.97
C ILE A 304 27.91 14.51 2.58
N CYS A 305 28.26 13.88 1.47
CA CYS A 305 27.66 12.61 1.06
C CYS A 305 27.88 11.52 2.14
N GLN A 306 29.10 11.43 2.69
CA GLN A 306 29.43 10.50 3.77
C GLN A 306 28.69 10.81 5.07
N GLU A 307 28.50 12.09 5.42
CA GLU A 307 27.70 12.51 6.58
C GLU A 307 26.25 12.00 6.49
N PHE A 308 25.67 12.03 5.28
CA PHE A 308 24.34 11.48 5.00
C PHE A 308 24.34 9.98 4.68
N LYS A 309 25.42 9.25 4.98
CA LYS A 309 25.59 7.81 4.71
C LYS A 309 25.35 7.43 3.24
N GLY A 310 25.54 8.38 2.31
CA GLY A 310 25.37 8.17 0.87
C GLY A 310 26.61 7.60 0.20
N LYS A 311 26.43 7.04 -1.00
CA LYS A 311 27.52 6.55 -1.85
C LYS A 311 27.87 7.56 -2.93
N PHE A 312 29.12 8.02 -2.94
CA PHE A 312 29.64 8.92 -3.97
C PHE A 312 30.17 8.11 -5.17
N ILE A 313 29.75 8.49 -6.38
CA ILE A 313 30.11 7.86 -7.65
C ILE A 313 30.74 8.93 -8.55
N LYS A 314 31.97 8.68 -8.99
CA LYS A 314 32.70 9.53 -9.93
C LYS A 314 32.89 8.79 -11.25
N LEU A 315 32.44 9.37 -12.35
CA LEU A 315 32.58 8.80 -13.69
C LEU A 315 33.19 9.82 -14.65
N GLU A 316 33.98 9.34 -15.60
CA GLU A 316 34.50 10.13 -16.71
C GLU A 316 33.70 9.83 -17.97
N SER A 317 32.98 10.83 -18.50
CA SER A 317 32.20 10.66 -19.73
C SER A 317 32.07 11.99 -20.47
N GLN A 318 32.03 11.92 -21.80
CA GLN A 318 31.70 13.06 -22.66
C GLN A 318 30.18 13.29 -22.74
N ASP A 319 29.38 12.26 -22.51
CA ASP A 319 27.92 12.33 -22.49
C ASP A 319 27.37 12.07 -21.08
N VAL A 320 26.92 13.15 -20.45
CA VAL A 320 26.35 13.15 -19.10
C VAL A 320 25.03 12.39 -19.05
N VAL A 321 24.22 12.42 -20.10
CA VAL A 321 22.90 11.77 -20.12
C VAL A 321 23.06 10.26 -20.13
N SER A 322 23.95 9.76 -21.00
CA SER A 322 24.27 8.33 -21.07
C SER A 322 24.85 7.82 -19.75
N ALA A 323 25.78 8.57 -19.14
CA ALA A 323 26.36 8.20 -17.85
C ALA A 323 25.33 8.16 -16.71
N ILE A 324 24.40 9.13 -16.65
CA ILE A 324 23.30 9.11 -15.67
C ILE A 324 22.39 7.89 -15.90
N THR A 325 22.07 7.59 -17.16
CA THR A 325 21.18 6.48 -17.52
C THR A 325 21.79 5.13 -17.17
N GLU A 326 23.08 4.95 -17.40
CA GLU A 326 23.83 3.73 -17.07
C GLU A 326 23.83 3.49 -15.56
N VAL A 327 24.25 4.51 -14.78
CA VAL A 327 24.24 4.43 -13.31
C VAL A 327 22.83 4.19 -12.76
N ALA A 328 21.83 4.85 -13.34
CA ALA A 328 20.45 4.69 -12.91
C ALA A 328 19.95 3.24 -13.08
N LYS A 329 20.33 2.57 -14.17
CA LYS A 329 19.96 1.18 -14.43
C LYS A 329 20.74 0.19 -13.60
N ASP A 330 22.06 0.39 -13.48
CA ASP A 330 22.95 -0.55 -12.77
C ASP A 330 22.69 -0.58 -11.26
N VAL A 331 22.41 0.59 -10.68
CA VAL A 331 22.17 0.73 -9.24
C VAL A 331 20.70 0.52 -8.87
N GLY A 332 19.79 0.61 -9.85
CA GLY A 332 18.35 0.55 -9.63
C GLY A 332 17.82 1.83 -8.97
N ILE A 333 18.16 2.98 -9.55
CA ILE A 333 17.72 4.31 -9.09
C ILE A 333 16.24 4.50 -9.43
N THR A 334 15.47 4.97 -8.46
CA THR A 334 14.03 5.26 -8.57
C THR A 334 13.75 6.75 -8.75
N GLN A 335 14.63 7.60 -8.22
CA GLN A 335 14.47 9.06 -8.18
C GLN A 335 15.78 9.75 -8.61
N ILE A 336 15.72 10.71 -9.54
CA ILE A 336 16.88 11.51 -9.97
C ILE A 336 16.66 12.97 -9.61
N VAL A 337 17.58 13.54 -8.82
CA VAL A 337 17.59 14.94 -8.42
C VAL A 337 18.60 15.72 -9.26
N LEU A 338 18.11 16.70 -10.03
CA LEU A 338 18.88 17.56 -10.92
C LEU A 338 18.78 19.03 -10.52
N GLY A 339 19.89 19.76 -10.67
CA GLY A 339 19.89 21.22 -10.56
C GLY A 339 19.48 21.91 -11.87
N GLU A 340 18.85 23.08 -11.76
CA GLU A 340 18.60 23.93 -12.92
C GLU A 340 19.91 24.32 -13.63
N THR A 341 20.00 24.09 -14.95
CA THR A 341 21.23 24.34 -15.73
C THR A 341 21.39 25.82 -16.06
N ARG A 342 22.53 26.43 -15.68
CA ARG A 342 22.89 27.84 -15.91
C ARG A 342 23.36 28.20 -17.34
N ARG A 343 22.74 27.68 -18.41
CA ARG A 343 23.11 28.05 -19.80
C ARG A 343 22.12 29.04 -20.42
N SER A 344 22.64 29.95 -21.26
CA SER A 344 21.95 31.13 -21.83
C SER A 344 20.61 30.80 -22.50
N ARG A 345 19.61 31.69 -22.34
CA ARG A 345 18.20 31.55 -22.77
C ARG A 345 18.02 31.29 -24.27
N TRP A 346 19.03 31.55 -25.09
CA TRP A 346 19.03 31.23 -26.53
C TRP A 346 19.26 29.75 -26.85
N HIS A 347 19.85 28.98 -25.93
CA HIS A 347 19.93 27.52 -26.05
C HIS A 347 18.71 26.80 -25.45
N LEU A 348 17.81 27.51 -24.75
CA LEU A 348 16.59 26.94 -24.16
C LEU A 348 15.52 26.62 -25.21
N LEU A 349 15.46 27.35 -26.33
CA LEU A 349 14.56 27.03 -27.45
C LEU A 349 14.89 25.69 -28.15
N PHE A 350 16.10 25.15 -27.92
CA PHE A 350 16.56 23.87 -28.46
C PHE A 350 16.76 22.77 -27.38
N LYS A 351 16.47 23.05 -26.10
CA LYS A 351 16.85 22.16 -24.97
C LYS A 351 15.71 21.71 -24.07
N GLY A 352 14.71 21.08 -24.69
CA GLY A 352 14.12 19.87 -24.12
C GLY A 352 15.03 18.67 -24.38
N SER A 353 16.33 18.69 -24.02
CA SER A 353 17.25 17.59 -24.40
C SER A 353 17.69 16.70 -23.23
N ILE A 354 18.20 17.24 -22.12
CA ILE A 354 18.69 16.38 -21.01
C ILE A 354 17.51 15.78 -20.25
N VAL A 355 16.60 16.62 -19.74
CA VAL A 355 15.41 16.15 -19.00
C VAL A 355 14.55 15.27 -19.91
N GLN A 356 14.30 15.70 -21.15
CA GLN A 356 13.46 14.94 -22.08
C GLN A 356 14.13 13.65 -22.58
N HIS A 357 15.46 13.62 -22.76
CA HIS A 357 16.16 12.37 -23.06
C HIS A 357 16.13 11.44 -21.85
N LEU A 358 16.34 11.94 -20.62
CA LEU A 358 16.24 11.13 -19.42
C LEU A 358 14.82 10.57 -19.25
N MET A 359 13.77 11.38 -19.43
CA MET A 359 12.38 10.90 -19.42
C MET A 359 12.09 9.84 -20.49
N ARG A 360 12.72 9.93 -21.67
CA ARG A 360 12.60 8.91 -22.73
C ARG A 360 13.38 7.64 -22.42
N SER A 361 14.56 7.77 -21.82
CA SER A 361 15.48 6.67 -21.54
C SER A 361 15.17 5.94 -20.23
N LEU A 362 14.48 6.62 -19.30
CA LEU A 362 14.10 6.15 -17.97
C LEU A 362 12.62 6.48 -17.68
N PRO A 363 11.66 5.79 -18.32
CA PRO A 363 10.23 6.11 -18.18
C PRO A 363 9.63 5.75 -16.81
N GLN A 364 10.35 4.99 -15.99
CA GLN A 364 9.94 4.53 -14.65
C GLN A 364 10.70 5.22 -13.52
N VAL A 365 11.48 6.26 -13.83
CA VAL A 365 12.30 7.00 -12.86
C VAL A 365 11.79 8.43 -12.78
N ASP A 366 11.47 8.86 -11.58
CA ASP A 366 10.98 10.21 -11.33
C ASP A 366 12.13 11.22 -11.34
N LEU A 367 11.87 12.41 -11.88
CA LEU A 367 12.86 13.48 -12.02
C LEU A 367 12.47 14.72 -11.20
N HIS A 368 13.31 15.07 -10.22
CA HIS A 368 13.18 16.28 -9.42
C HIS A 368 14.11 17.38 -9.92
N ILE A 369 13.55 18.49 -10.40
CA ILE A 369 14.32 19.67 -10.82
C ILE A 369 14.29 20.72 -9.72
N ILE A 370 15.45 21.00 -9.13
CA ILE A 370 15.59 21.94 -8.03
C ILE A 370 16.12 23.28 -8.56
N ALA A 371 15.31 24.33 -8.38
CA ALA A 371 15.71 25.70 -8.69
C ALA A 371 16.90 26.13 -7.81
N THR A 372 17.89 26.76 -8.43
CA THR A 372 19.07 27.30 -7.74
C THR A 372 19.06 28.81 -7.80
N GLU A 373 19.21 29.49 -6.66
CA GLU A 373 19.14 30.95 -6.59
C GLU A 373 20.12 31.63 -7.57
N ARG A 374 19.58 32.59 -8.32
CA ARG A 374 20.35 33.49 -9.17
C ARG A 374 21.15 34.44 -8.27
N LYS A 375 22.47 34.34 -8.29
CA LYS A 375 23.29 35.55 -8.11
C LYS A 375 23.25 36.26 -9.46
N ASN A 376 22.39 37.27 -9.58
CA ASN A 376 22.56 38.24 -10.67
C ASN A 376 23.95 38.87 -10.50
N PRO A 377 24.70 39.08 -11.60
CA PRO A 377 25.99 39.77 -11.56
C PRO A 377 25.86 41.19 -10.99
#